data_AF-A0A0K6II26-F1
#
_entry.id   AF-A0A0K6II26-F1
#
_cell.length_a   1.000
_cell.length_b   1.000
_cell.length_c   1.000
_cell.angle_alpha   90.00
_cell.angle_beta   90.00
_cell.angle_gamma   90.00
#
_symmetry.space_group_name_H-M   'P 1'
#
loop_
_entity.id
_entity.type
_entity.pdbx_description
1 polymer ?
#
loop_
_entity_poly.entity_id
_entity_poly.type
_entity_poly.pdbx_seq_one_letter_code
_entity_poly.pdbx_strand_id
1 'polypeptide(L)'
;MHFLSTIKFYANLSLVSLSLLTFAHATPQESAGIVTFMLGKAYLNNELVHVGTEINQGDTLETLSNGHVHIRFVDDALVSVRPSSKLSIDHYAYNAQTPSESVIKFDLKEGIIRSISGKGAKSARDKFRLNTPIAAIGVRGTDFVVKASNKLVQAVVNEGAIAVAPFSSSCDASAFGPCSEAVELDGTSKQLLELNTLYSTPRLIPLSASIELASELFKSELTNSQSNTEDTETESSEKDQNAKDSSNNTNNAKSNSGTDTTSGTSNNSSSFDSPFSEAMSETEVKQIIADHVAKNSVDQLTTSPVSTKLAWGRFSSFGKVYQDTKNDTLIYESYLDAAEGRESLPVAALLGAANGLPNATALFRSGSDRSSIDYSLGNVDFDLKASQVNLYMPDGGVEEMDITDSFLSVDFTKGSFNTGLTLNSLITSKVKFNMSGSINSNGELFPGSSDSTRHFSGATTLEGDEAGYLFYKEIEAGMIEGATIWH
;
A
#
# COMPACT_ATOMS: atom_id res chain seq x y z
N MET A 1 -56.38 71.42 53.69
CA MET A 1 -57.26 71.19 52.53
C MET A 1 -56.54 71.65 51.26
N HIS A 2 -56.91 71.08 50.10
CA HIS A 2 -57.00 71.67 48.74
C HIS A 2 -56.21 72.94 48.37
N PHE A 3 -55.67 73.10 47.15
CA PHE A 3 -55.38 72.23 45.97
C PHE A 3 -54.75 73.15 44.89
N LEU A 4 -54.07 72.60 43.87
CA LEU A 4 -53.80 73.27 42.55
C LEU A 4 -52.90 74.54 42.56
N SER A 5 -52.21 74.97 41.48
CA SER A 5 -51.92 74.34 40.17
C SER A 5 -50.57 74.82 39.57
N THR A 6 -49.86 73.89 38.93
CA THR A 6 -48.99 74.05 37.72
C THR A 6 -48.15 75.32 37.46
N ILE A 7 -46.85 75.10 37.22
CA ILE A 7 -46.24 75.20 35.87
C ILE A 7 -45.07 74.19 35.78
N LYS A 8 -44.77 73.65 34.60
CA LYS A 8 -43.79 72.55 34.42
C LYS A 8 -42.41 73.05 34.02
N PHE A 9 -41.37 72.53 34.67
CA PHE A 9 -40.00 72.50 34.14
C PHE A 9 -39.80 71.19 33.36
N TYR A 10 -39.15 71.23 32.19
CA TYR A 10 -38.76 70.03 31.46
C TYR A 10 -37.27 69.74 31.67
N ALA A 11 -36.97 68.54 32.17
CA ALA A 11 -35.62 68.00 32.25
C ALA A 11 -35.61 66.65 31.51
N ASN A 12 -35.03 66.62 30.31
CA ASN A 12 -34.94 65.39 29.53
C ASN A 12 -33.73 64.57 29.96
N LEU A 13 -33.99 63.54 30.77
CA LEU A 13 -33.08 62.42 30.98
C LEU A 13 -33.25 61.44 29.81
N SER A 14 -32.15 61.01 29.17
CA SER A 14 -32.18 59.95 28.15
C SER A 14 -31.00 59.00 28.35
N LEU A 15 -31.22 57.72 28.06
CA LEU A 15 -30.33 56.62 28.46
C LEU A 15 -29.17 56.44 27.46
N VAL A 16 -27.97 56.20 27.99
CA VAL A 16 -26.87 55.60 27.21
C VAL A 16 -26.94 54.08 27.41
N SER A 17 -27.38 53.35 26.37
CA SER A 17 -27.39 51.88 26.35
C SER A 17 -26.00 51.35 26.03
N LEU A 18 -25.23 50.95 27.05
CA LEU A 18 -23.89 50.41 26.89
C LEU A 18 -23.94 48.91 26.53
N SER A 19 -24.04 48.60 25.24
CA SER A 19 -23.98 47.22 24.75
C SER A 19 -22.58 46.63 24.94
N LEU A 20 -22.44 45.63 25.81
CA LEU A 20 -21.22 44.83 25.93
C LEU A 20 -21.07 43.94 24.69
N LEU A 21 -20.13 44.30 23.81
CA LEU A 21 -19.63 43.40 22.77
C LEU A 21 -18.71 42.36 23.41
N THR A 22 -19.22 41.15 23.61
CA THR A 22 -18.43 40.00 24.03
C THR A 22 -17.56 39.53 22.86
N PHE A 23 -16.32 40.04 22.78
CA PHE A 23 -15.31 39.51 21.87
C PHE A 23 -14.96 38.09 22.28
N ALA A 24 -15.45 37.10 21.53
CA ALA A 24 -15.01 35.73 21.61
C ALA A 24 -13.53 35.68 21.17
N HIS A 25 -12.62 35.60 22.14
CA HIS A 25 -11.21 35.41 21.87
C HIS A 25 -11.02 33.96 21.44
N ALA A 26 -10.88 33.74 20.14
CA ALA A 26 -10.37 32.47 19.64
C ALA A 26 -8.93 32.32 20.18
N THR A 27 -8.73 31.39 21.11
CA THR A 27 -7.39 30.95 21.51
C THR A 27 -6.70 30.38 20.27
N PRO A 28 -5.46 30.79 19.94
CA PRO A 28 -4.74 30.19 18.83
C PRO A 28 -4.64 28.68 19.06
N GLN A 29 -5.03 27.90 18.05
CA GLN A 29 -4.86 26.46 18.07
C GLN A 29 -3.37 26.19 17.92
N GLU A 30 -2.74 25.70 18.99
CA GLU A 30 -1.31 25.38 18.98
C GLU A 30 -1.08 24.14 18.12
N SER A 31 -0.11 24.22 17.21
CA SER A 31 0.20 23.15 16.26
C SER A 31 0.60 21.87 17.01
N ALA A 32 0.03 20.74 16.61
CA ALA A 32 0.34 19.44 17.22
C ALA A 32 1.67 18.87 16.68
N GLY A 33 2.06 19.21 15.46
CA GLY A 33 3.26 18.72 14.81
C GLY A 33 3.51 19.31 13.43
N ILE A 34 4.52 18.79 12.74
CA ILE A 34 4.93 19.25 11.41
C ILE A 34 5.37 18.08 10.53
N VAL A 35 5.08 18.16 9.23
CA VAL A 35 5.56 17.20 8.23
C VAL A 35 7.04 17.42 7.97
N THR A 36 7.85 16.40 8.25
CA THR A 36 9.32 16.45 8.19
C THR A 36 9.93 15.73 6.99
N PHE A 37 9.18 14.83 6.35
CA PHE A 37 9.58 14.11 5.13
C PHE A 37 8.34 13.63 4.37
N MET A 38 8.46 13.55 3.04
CA MET A 38 7.41 13.09 2.14
C MET A 38 8.00 12.34 0.92
N LEU A 39 7.28 11.31 0.47
CA LEU A 39 7.28 10.79 -0.90
C LEU A 39 5.85 10.81 -1.45
N GLY A 40 5.71 10.86 -2.78
CA GLY A 40 4.41 10.79 -3.45
C GLY A 40 3.44 11.91 -3.06
N LYS A 41 2.14 11.61 -3.05
CA LYS A 41 1.06 12.55 -2.72
C LYS A 41 0.34 12.19 -1.42
N ALA A 42 0.03 13.23 -0.64
CA ALA A 42 -0.82 13.13 0.53
C ALA A 42 -1.66 14.41 0.70
N TYR A 43 -2.83 14.26 1.31
CA TYR A 43 -3.79 15.35 1.51
C TYR A 43 -4.15 15.46 3.00
N LEU A 44 -4.13 16.70 3.53
CA LEU A 44 -4.57 17.03 4.88
C LEU A 44 -5.89 17.78 4.74
N ASN A 45 -6.98 17.20 5.25
CA ASN A 45 -8.33 17.78 5.10
C ASN A 45 -8.71 18.08 3.62
N ASN A 46 -8.21 17.27 2.68
CA ASN A 46 -8.30 17.42 1.21
C ASN A 46 -7.38 18.49 0.57
N GLU A 47 -6.51 19.19 1.31
CA GLU A 47 -5.49 20.10 0.76
C GLU A 47 -4.13 19.39 0.59
N LEU A 48 -3.40 19.69 -0.49
CA LEU A 48 -2.15 19.00 -0.82
C LEU A 48 -1.03 19.34 0.18
N VAL A 49 -0.47 18.31 0.80
CA VAL A 49 0.55 18.41 1.85
C VAL A 49 1.94 18.58 1.23
N HIS A 50 2.86 19.20 1.96
CA HIS A 50 4.26 19.35 1.61
C HIS A 50 5.15 19.23 2.86
N VAL A 51 6.48 19.13 2.69
CA VAL A 51 7.39 19.21 3.84
C VAL A 51 7.32 20.62 4.44
N GLY A 52 7.11 20.69 5.75
CA GLY A 52 6.83 21.94 6.47
C GLY A 52 5.35 22.23 6.74
N THR A 53 4.40 21.46 6.18
CA THR A 53 2.98 21.60 6.54
C THR A 53 2.78 21.29 8.03
N GLU A 54 2.09 22.19 8.75
CA GLU A 54 1.70 21.98 10.14
C GLU A 54 0.54 20.99 10.26
N ILE A 55 0.54 20.20 11.34
CA ILE A 55 -0.48 19.21 11.68
C ILE A 55 -1.16 19.65 12.97
N ASN A 56 -2.48 19.66 13.00
CA ASN A 56 -3.30 20.14 14.12
C ASN A 56 -4.22 19.03 14.65
N GLN A 57 -4.75 19.24 15.86
CA GLN A 57 -5.85 18.42 16.37
C GLN A 57 -7.10 18.55 15.48
N GLY A 58 -7.70 17.42 15.12
CA GLY A 58 -8.87 17.31 14.26
C GLY A 58 -8.54 17.11 12.77
N ASP A 59 -7.27 17.23 12.38
CA ASP A 59 -6.85 17.01 11.00
C ASP A 59 -6.91 15.53 10.62
N THR A 60 -7.25 15.26 9.35
CA THR A 60 -7.15 13.94 8.73
C THR A 60 -6.15 13.97 7.58
N LEU A 61 -5.09 13.18 7.71
CA LEU A 61 -4.08 12.94 6.68
C LEU A 61 -4.44 11.67 5.89
N GLU A 62 -4.51 11.78 4.57
CA GLU A 62 -4.74 10.68 3.63
C GLU A 62 -3.58 10.61 2.63
N THR A 63 -2.83 9.50 2.64
CA THR A 63 -1.78 9.20 1.68
C THR A 63 -2.35 8.42 0.50
N LEU A 64 -1.96 8.80 -0.72
CA LEU A 64 -2.24 7.96 -1.89
C LEU A 64 -1.36 6.70 -1.88
N SER A 65 -1.54 5.83 -2.86
CA SER A 65 -0.78 4.59 -3.04
C SER A 65 0.72 4.79 -3.35
N ASN A 66 1.17 6.02 -3.60
CA ASN A 66 2.58 6.43 -3.59
C ASN A 66 2.99 7.29 -2.38
N GLY A 67 2.03 7.72 -1.55
CA GLY A 67 2.22 8.71 -0.50
C GLY A 67 2.87 8.15 0.76
N HIS A 68 4.01 8.69 1.18
CA HIS A 68 4.65 8.29 2.44
C HIS A 68 5.06 9.54 3.23
N VAL A 69 4.50 9.73 4.43
CA VAL A 69 4.64 10.98 5.19
C VAL A 69 5.18 10.73 6.60
N HIS A 70 6.18 11.49 7.02
CA HIS A 70 6.69 11.48 8.39
C HIS A 70 6.33 12.77 9.14
N ILE A 71 5.48 12.65 10.15
CA ILE A 71 5.11 13.74 11.06
C ILE A 71 6.01 13.67 12.31
N ARG A 72 6.51 14.83 12.75
CA ARG A 72 7.10 15.03 14.08
C ARG A 72 6.16 15.88 14.92
N PHE A 73 5.76 15.38 16.08
CA PHE A 73 4.87 16.09 17.00
C PHE A 73 5.65 16.87 18.08
N VAL A 74 4.97 17.82 18.74
CA VAL A 74 5.56 18.73 19.74
C VAL A 74 6.13 18.06 21.00
N ASP A 75 5.83 16.78 21.24
CA ASP A 75 6.38 15.98 22.34
C ASP A 75 7.59 15.11 21.94
N ASP A 76 8.13 15.30 20.73
CA ASP A 76 9.12 14.46 20.02
C ASP A 76 8.61 13.08 19.54
N ALA A 77 7.29 12.81 19.54
CA ALA A 77 6.76 11.63 18.86
C ALA A 77 6.99 11.71 17.34
N LEU A 78 7.20 10.54 16.73
CA LEU A 78 7.28 10.39 15.27
C LEU A 78 6.16 9.45 14.81
N VAL A 79 5.43 9.85 13.78
CA VAL A 79 4.47 8.98 13.09
C VAL A 79 4.82 8.94 11.61
N SER A 80 4.95 7.72 11.09
CA SER A 80 5.15 7.43 9.67
C SER A 80 3.85 6.86 9.12
N VAL A 81 3.20 7.59 8.22
CA VAL A 81 1.96 7.19 7.54
C VAL A 81 2.34 6.71 6.15
N ARG A 82 2.20 5.39 5.91
CA ARG A 82 2.61 4.71 4.69
C ARG A 82 1.63 4.96 3.53
N PRO A 83 1.91 4.46 2.31
CA PRO A 83 0.94 4.52 1.21
C PRO A 83 -0.42 3.91 1.53
N SER A 84 -1.44 4.36 0.79
CA SER A 84 -2.85 3.92 0.89
C SER A 84 -3.37 3.93 2.34
N SER A 85 -3.13 5.01 3.08
CA SER A 85 -3.44 5.10 4.51
C SER A 85 -4.18 6.37 4.87
N LYS A 86 -5.07 6.29 5.87
CA LYS A 86 -5.87 7.43 6.34
C LYS A 86 -5.88 7.54 7.86
N LEU A 87 -5.23 8.58 8.38
CA LEU A 87 -5.00 8.82 9.81
C LEU A 87 -5.66 10.13 10.25
N SER A 88 -6.53 10.05 11.27
CA SER A 88 -7.07 11.20 11.99
C SER A 88 -6.26 11.49 13.26
N ILE A 89 -6.01 12.77 13.55
CA ILE A 89 -5.39 13.26 14.78
C ILE A 89 -6.50 13.76 15.73
N ASP A 90 -7.35 12.83 16.19
CA ASP A 90 -8.53 13.11 17.03
C ASP A 90 -8.24 14.04 18.22
N HIS A 91 -7.17 13.75 18.98
CA HIS A 91 -6.71 14.59 20.09
C HIS A 91 -5.19 14.66 20.18
N TYR A 92 -4.66 15.86 20.40
CA TYR A 92 -3.22 16.03 20.61
C TYR A 92 -2.91 17.20 21.55
N ALA A 93 -3.06 16.97 22.85
CA ALA A 93 -2.78 17.93 23.91
C ALA A 93 -1.56 17.47 24.72
N TYR A 94 -0.38 18.01 24.41
CA TYR A 94 0.85 17.76 25.17
C TYR A 94 1.06 18.85 26.24
N ASN A 95 1.23 18.45 27.50
CA ASN A 95 1.56 19.37 28.58
C ASN A 95 3.05 19.26 28.91
N ALA A 96 3.86 20.22 28.45
CA ALA A 96 5.31 20.20 28.66
C ALA A 96 5.74 20.39 30.13
N GLN A 97 4.91 21.04 30.95
CA GLN A 97 5.15 21.29 32.38
C GLN A 97 4.72 20.10 33.24
N THR A 98 3.63 19.41 32.86
CA THR A 98 3.13 18.20 33.51
C THR A 98 2.88 17.09 32.47
N PRO A 99 3.90 16.40 31.95
CA PRO A 99 3.72 15.44 30.84
C PRO A 99 2.73 14.28 31.10
N SER A 100 2.48 13.92 32.36
CA SER A 100 1.45 12.95 32.76
C SER A 100 -0.01 13.46 32.63
N GLU A 101 -0.22 14.74 32.34
CA GLU A 101 -1.54 15.31 32.01
C GLU A 101 -1.86 15.27 30.52
N SER A 102 -0.88 14.94 29.67
CA SER A 102 -1.04 14.90 28.21
C SER A 102 -2.12 13.92 27.76
N VAL A 103 -2.79 14.23 26.65
CA VAL A 103 -3.83 13.39 26.01
C VAL A 103 -3.52 13.27 24.53
N ILE A 104 -3.37 12.04 24.03
CA ILE A 104 -3.00 11.76 22.64
C ILE A 104 -3.96 10.70 22.10
N LYS A 105 -4.68 11.02 21.04
CA LYS A 105 -5.57 10.09 20.35
C LYS A 105 -5.41 10.19 18.85
N PHE A 106 -5.20 9.04 18.24
CA PHE A 106 -5.17 8.83 16.81
C PHE A 106 -6.27 7.86 16.39
N ASP A 107 -6.73 7.94 15.16
CA ASP A 107 -7.64 6.96 14.57
C ASP A 107 -7.22 6.63 13.13
N LEU A 108 -6.74 5.41 12.94
CA LEU A 108 -6.31 4.87 11.65
C LEU A 108 -7.50 4.20 10.96
N LYS A 109 -8.10 4.88 9.97
CA LYS A 109 -9.29 4.38 9.25
C LYS A 109 -8.96 3.21 8.33
N GLU A 110 -7.82 3.29 7.64
CA GLU A 110 -7.30 2.26 6.73
C GLU A 110 -5.79 2.43 6.53
N GLY A 111 -5.10 1.36 6.12
CA GLY A 111 -3.69 1.38 5.72
C GLY A 111 -2.72 0.98 6.84
N ILE A 112 -1.52 1.58 6.84
CA ILE A 112 -0.41 1.22 7.73
C ILE A 112 0.25 2.47 8.33
N ILE A 113 0.48 2.46 9.65
CA ILE A 113 1.33 3.47 10.32
C ILE A 113 2.41 2.81 11.18
N ARG A 114 3.55 3.50 11.33
CA ARG A 114 4.49 3.29 12.44
C ARG A 114 4.41 4.47 13.38
N SER A 115 4.29 4.22 14.68
CA SER A 115 4.28 5.26 15.72
C SER A 115 5.40 5.00 16.73
N ILE A 116 6.17 6.05 17.03
CA ILE A 116 7.24 6.06 18.02
C ILE A 116 6.84 7.06 19.11
N SER A 117 6.60 6.54 20.31
CA SER A 117 6.03 7.31 21.43
C SER A 117 6.95 8.47 21.86
N GLY A 118 6.42 9.69 21.85
CA GLY A 118 7.07 10.89 22.40
C GLY A 118 6.93 11.00 23.93
N LYS A 119 7.32 12.16 24.47
CA LYS A 119 7.34 12.47 25.91
C LYS A 119 5.95 12.37 26.54
N GLY A 120 4.91 12.91 25.90
CA GLY A 120 3.54 12.84 26.37
C GLY A 120 3.05 11.39 26.44
N ALA A 121 3.18 10.64 25.35
CA ALA A 121 2.76 9.23 25.29
C ALA A 121 3.53 8.33 26.29
N LYS A 122 4.82 8.61 26.54
CA LYS A 122 5.66 7.88 27.51
C LYS A 122 5.27 8.16 28.96
N SER A 123 4.80 9.37 29.27
CA SER A 123 4.41 9.83 30.62
C SER A 123 2.92 9.65 30.95
N ALA A 124 2.03 9.71 29.96
CA ALA A 124 0.58 9.62 30.09
C ALA A 124 0.03 8.39 29.33
N ARG A 125 0.56 7.21 29.67
CA ARG A 125 0.27 5.91 29.00
C ARG A 125 -1.21 5.52 29.09
N ASP A 126 -1.87 5.96 30.15
CA ASP A 126 -3.30 5.86 30.44
C ASP A 126 -4.17 6.79 29.56
N LYS A 127 -3.56 7.72 28.82
CA LYS A 127 -4.24 8.75 27.99
C LYS A 127 -3.81 8.75 26.53
N PHE A 128 -2.94 7.81 26.14
CA PHE A 128 -2.66 7.52 24.72
C PHE A 128 -3.64 6.47 24.19
N ARG A 129 -4.19 6.67 22.99
CA ARG A 129 -4.95 5.64 22.27
C ARG A 129 -4.78 5.77 20.76
N LEU A 130 -4.60 4.65 20.08
CA LEU A 130 -4.79 4.52 18.63
C LEU A 130 -6.05 3.67 18.40
N ASN A 131 -7.07 4.26 17.79
CA ASN A 131 -8.21 3.54 17.26
C ASN A 131 -7.90 2.98 15.85
N THR A 132 -8.64 1.95 15.49
CA THR A 132 -8.76 1.34 14.15
C THR A 132 -10.27 1.06 13.91
N PRO A 133 -10.73 0.56 12.75
CA PRO A 133 -12.16 0.34 12.53
C PRO A 133 -12.81 -0.71 13.45
N ILE A 134 -12.03 -1.66 14.00
CA ILE A 134 -12.54 -2.80 14.77
C ILE A 134 -11.97 -2.90 16.19
N ALA A 135 -10.96 -2.10 16.53
CA ALA A 135 -10.17 -2.25 17.75
C ALA A 135 -9.49 -0.96 18.21
N ALA A 136 -9.07 -0.95 19.48
CA ALA A 136 -8.21 0.07 20.05
C ALA A 136 -6.89 -0.51 20.56
N ILE A 137 -5.86 0.34 20.52
CA ILE A 137 -4.47 0.03 20.84
C ILE A 137 -3.98 1.08 21.84
N GLY A 138 -3.69 0.66 23.07
CA GLY A 138 -2.98 1.46 24.07
C GLY A 138 -1.48 1.14 24.06
N VAL A 139 -0.64 2.05 24.56
CA VAL A 139 0.82 1.90 24.56
C VAL A 139 1.40 1.84 25.97
N ARG A 140 2.48 1.08 26.13
CA ARG A 140 3.35 1.11 27.33
C ARG A 140 4.72 1.71 27.01
N GLY A 141 4.71 2.78 26.19
CA GLY A 141 5.87 3.58 25.79
C GLY A 141 6.71 2.88 24.72
N THR A 142 6.22 2.88 23.48
CA THR A 142 6.61 1.91 22.44
C THR A 142 6.92 2.55 21.07
N ASP A 143 7.73 1.82 20.28
CA ASP A 143 7.92 1.95 18.83
C ASP A 143 7.24 0.73 18.18
N PHE A 144 6.18 0.96 17.41
CA PHE A 144 5.29 -0.10 16.91
C PHE A 144 4.70 0.23 15.52
N VAL A 145 4.30 -0.81 14.79
CA VAL A 145 3.66 -0.71 13.46
C VAL A 145 2.28 -1.36 13.52
N VAL A 146 1.29 -0.77 12.84
CA VAL A 146 -0.08 -1.28 12.74
C VAL A 146 -0.56 -1.23 11.28
N LYS A 147 -1.03 -2.36 10.74
CA LYS A 147 -1.83 -2.48 9.51
C LYS A 147 -3.30 -2.63 9.91
N ALA A 148 -4.21 -1.83 9.36
CA ALA A 148 -5.62 -1.80 9.74
C ALA A 148 -6.58 -1.70 8.55
N SER A 149 -7.73 -2.34 8.68
CA SER A 149 -8.88 -2.26 7.75
C SER A 149 -10.19 -2.49 8.51
N ASN A 150 -11.32 -2.51 7.78
CA ASN A 150 -12.64 -2.87 8.30
C ASN A 150 -12.80 -4.36 8.70
N LYS A 151 -11.81 -5.21 8.41
CA LYS A 151 -11.82 -6.66 8.71
C LYS A 151 -10.65 -7.12 9.57
N LEU A 152 -9.52 -6.43 9.53
CA LEU A 152 -8.23 -6.90 10.02
C LEU A 152 -7.47 -5.79 10.75
N VAL A 153 -6.85 -6.14 11.87
CA VAL A 153 -5.80 -5.36 12.54
C VAL A 153 -4.62 -6.29 12.78
N GLN A 154 -3.45 -5.90 12.30
CA GLN A 154 -2.19 -6.59 12.55
C GLN A 154 -1.19 -5.61 13.12
N ALA A 155 -0.43 -6.03 14.14
CA ALA A 155 0.55 -5.17 14.81
C ALA A 155 1.84 -5.92 15.14
N VAL A 156 2.96 -5.19 15.05
CA VAL A 156 4.29 -5.63 15.51
C VAL A 156 4.92 -4.55 16.37
N VAL A 157 5.69 -4.95 17.38
CA VAL A 157 6.35 -4.03 18.31
C VAL A 157 7.87 -4.16 18.20
N ASN A 158 8.55 -3.02 18.08
CA ASN A 158 9.99 -2.91 17.90
C ASN A 158 10.72 -2.53 19.21
N GLU A 159 9.99 -2.00 20.20
CA GLU A 159 10.48 -1.58 21.52
C GLU A 159 9.28 -1.36 22.46
N GLY A 160 9.37 -1.77 23.73
CA GLY A 160 8.25 -1.66 24.69
C GLY A 160 7.11 -2.63 24.37
N ALA A 161 5.87 -2.26 24.72
CA ALA A 161 4.68 -3.08 24.49
C ALA A 161 3.43 -2.24 24.10
N ILE A 162 2.48 -2.89 23.41
CA ILE A 162 1.13 -2.41 23.14
C ILE A 162 0.09 -3.34 23.75
N ALA A 163 -1.10 -2.80 24.04
CA ALA A 163 -2.25 -3.56 24.51
C ALA A 163 -3.44 -3.34 23.55
N VAL A 164 -3.90 -4.40 22.88
CA VAL A 164 -4.91 -4.36 21.81
C VAL A 164 -6.20 -5.03 22.27
N ALA A 165 -7.34 -4.37 22.07
CA ALA A 165 -8.66 -4.92 22.34
C ALA A 165 -9.66 -4.60 21.21
N PRO A 166 -10.51 -5.55 20.78
CA PRO A 166 -11.64 -5.25 19.92
C PRO A 166 -12.62 -4.29 20.63
N PHE A 167 -13.36 -3.48 19.87
CA PHE A 167 -14.41 -2.64 20.44
C PHE A 167 -15.54 -3.49 21.05
N SER A 168 -16.03 -3.05 22.22
CA SER A 168 -17.04 -3.75 23.00
C SER A 168 -17.71 -2.81 24.00
N SER A 169 -18.69 -3.30 24.77
CA SER A 169 -19.29 -2.54 25.89
C SER A 169 -18.30 -2.23 27.03
N SER A 170 -17.12 -2.85 27.07
CA SER A 170 -16.01 -2.52 27.98
C SER A 170 -14.83 -1.81 27.28
N CYS A 171 -14.93 -1.58 25.97
CA CYS A 171 -13.88 -0.95 25.15
C CYS A 171 -14.52 -0.01 24.11
N ASP A 172 -14.95 1.17 24.58
CA ASP A 172 -15.62 2.18 23.76
C ASP A 172 -14.65 2.96 22.87
N ALA A 173 -15.07 3.34 21.65
CA ALA A 173 -14.22 4.07 20.70
C ALA A 173 -13.94 5.53 21.11
N SER A 174 -14.80 6.16 21.92
CA SER A 174 -14.61 7.53 22.42
C SER A 174 -13.54 7.64 23.52
N ALA A 175 -13.27 6.54 24.25
CA ALA A 175 -12.36 6.49 25.39
C ALA A 175 -10.89 6.82 25.05
N PHE A 176 -10.06 6.84 26.10
CA PHE A 176 -8.59 7.00 26.04
C PHE A 176 -7.90 5.85 26.77
N GLY A 177 -6.60 5.66 26.55
CA GLY A 177 -5.82 4.58 27.18
C GLY A 177 -6.08 3.19 26.60
N PRO A 178 -5.45 2.15 27.19
CA PRO A 178 -5.75 0.74 26.91
C PRO A 178 -7.09 0.31 27.53
N CYS A 179 -7.77 -0.66 26.91
CA CYS A 179 -8.95 -1.31 27.49
C CYS A 179 -8.56 -2.42 28.48
N SER A 180 -9.50 -2.85 29.35
CA SER A 180 -9.21 -3.86 30.39
C SER A 180 -8.92 -5.25 29.83
N GLU A 181 -9.75 -5.71 28.88
CA GLU A 181 -9.64 -7.05 28.28
C GLU A 181 -8.67 -7.07 27.08
N ALA A 182 -7.59 -6.30 27.15
CA ALA A 182 -6.62 -6.16 26.07
C ALA A 182 -5.55 -7.26 26.09
N VAL A 183 -5.23 -7.80 24.91
CA VAL A 183 -4.08 -8.69 24.69
C VAL A 183 -2.83 -7.84 24.54
N GLU A 184 -1.80 -8.13 25.34
CA GLU A 184 -0.51 -7.44 25.28
C GLU A 184 0.43 -8.11 24.26
N LEU A 185 1.08 -7.27 23.44
CA LEU A 185 2.22 -7.66 22.61
C LEU A 185 3.44 -6.84 23.05
N ASP A 186 4.48 -7.53 23.52
CA ASP A 186 5.79 -6.95 23.88
C ASP A 186 6.82 -7.18 22.77
N GLY A 187 7.70 -6.21 22.51
CA GLY A 187 8.69 -6.26 21.44
C GLY A 187 9.75 -7.35 21.57
N THR A 188 9.96 -7.93 22.76
CA THR A 188 10.89 -9.06 22.95
C THR A 188 10.29 -10.40 22.55
N SER A 189 8.97 -10.49 22.40
CA SER A 189 8.23 -11.75 22.14
C SER A 189 8.50 -12.39 20.78
N LYS A 190 8.95 -11.61 19.79
CA LYS A 190 9.02 -11.99 18.36
C LYS A 190 7.70 -12.55 17.83
N GLN A 191 6.60 -11.89 18.17
CA GLN A 191 5.26 -12.21 17.71
C GLN A 191 4.66 -11.06 16.89
N LEU A 192 3.77 -11.41 15.98
CA LEU A 192 2.78 -10.51 15.38
C LEU A 192 1.46 -10.72 16.14
N LEU A 193 0.78 -9.63 16.48
CA LEU A 193 -0.59 -9.69 16.98
C LEU A 193 -1.54 -9.52 15.80
N GLU A 194 -2.50 -10.43 15.66
CA GLU A 194 -3.59 -10.34 14.70
C GLU A 194 -4.95 -10.32 15.39
N LEU A 195 -5.85 -9.48 14.90
CA LEU A 195 -7.27 -9.50 15.21
C LEU A 195 -8.05 -9.39 13.90
N ASN A 196 -8.96 -10.33 13.67
CA ASN A 196 -9.84 -10.36 12.50
C ASN A 196 -11.30 -10.39 12.99
N THR A 197 -12.23 -9.77 12.27
CA THR A 197 -13.67 -9.74 12.63
C THR A 197 -14.31 -11.13 12.79
N LEU A 198 -13.66 -12.18 12.29
CA LEU A 198 -14.05 -13.58 12.46
C LEU A 198 -13.85 -14.14 13.88
N TYR A 199 -13.00 -13.53 14.71
CA TYR A 199 -12.69 -13.99 16.07
C TYR A 199 -12.63 -12.83 17.06
N SER A 200 -13.37 -12.93 18.16
CA SER A 200 -13.55 -11.87 19.16
C SER A 200 -12.36 -11.66 20.11
N THR A 201 -11.20 -12.26 19.83
CA THR A 201 -9.97 -12.13 20.63
C THR A 201 -8.74 -11.99 19.72
N PRO A 202 -7.82 -11.04 20.02
CA PRO A 202 -6.55 -10.99 19.33
C PRO A 202 -5.71 -12.26 19.58
N ARG A 203 -4.94 -12.65 18.58
CA ARG A 203 -4.13 -13.87 18.54
C ARG A 203 -2.66 -13.46 18.40
N LEU A 204 -1.79 -14.04 19.22
CA LEU A 204 -0.34 -13.85 19.11
C LEU A 204 0.24 -14.94 18.23
N ILE A 205 0.76 -14.56 17.06
CA ILE A 205 1.33 -15.44 16.05
C ILE A 205 2.87 -15.32 16.14
N PRO A 206 3.62 -16.39 16.46
CA PRO A 206 5.08 -16.36 16.40
C PRO A 206 5.57 -16.01 15.00
N LEU A 207 6.54 -15.09 14.88
CA LEU A 207 7.10 -14.69 13.57
C LEU A 207 7.82 -15.84 12.84
N SER A 208 8.17 -16.92 13.55
CA SER A 208 8.62 -18.19 12.94
C SER A 208 7.45 -19.01 12.39
N ALA A 209 6.30 -19.03 13.08
CA ALA A 209 5.12 -19.80 12.70
C ALA A 209 4.39 -19.16 11.50
N SER A 210 4.47 -17.85 11.29
CA SER A 210 3.97 -17.21 10.07
C SER A 210 4.77 -17.64 8.82
N ILE A 211 6.07 -17.91 8.97
CA ILE A 211 6.92 -18.45 7.88
C ILE A 211 6.62 -19.94 7.67
N GLU A 212 6.45 -20.70 8.75
CA GLU A 212 6.18 -22.14 8.70
C GLU A 212 4.78 -22.45 8.14
N LEU A 213 3.74 -21.68 8.52
CA LEU A 213 2.38 -21.81 8.00
C LEU A 213 2.31 -21.45 6.51
N ALA A 214 3.00 -20.39 6.06
CA ALA A 214 3.17 -20.11 4.63
C ALA A 214 3.87 -21.27 3.91
N SER A 215 4.90 -21.86 4.54
CA SER A 215 5.65 -23.01 4.00
C SER A 215 4.83 -24.30 3.95
N GLU A 216 3.83 -24.50 4.81
CA GLU A 216 2.93 -25.65 4.75
C GLU A 216 1.86 -25.50 3.67
N LEU A 217 1.31 -24.29 3.50
CA LEU A 217 0.39 -23.98 2.39
C LEU A 217 1.07 -24.22 1.04
N PHE A 218 2.28 -23.66 0.82
CA PHE A 218 3.09 -23.92 -0.38
C PHE A 218 3.38 -25.41 -0.63
N LYS A 219 3.53 -26.24 0.42
CA LYS A 219 3.69 -27.70 0.26
C LYS A 219 2.40 -28.39 -0.16
N SER A 220 1.24 -27.91 0.29
CA SER A 220 -0.06 -28.48 -0.07
C SER A 220 -0.40 -28.26 -1.55
N GLU A 221 -0.07 -27.09 -2.11
CA GLU A 221 -0.11 -26.80 -3.55
C GLU A 221 0.69 -27.83 -4.37
N LEU A 222 1.95 -28.07 -3.97
CA LEU A 222 2.90 -28.88 -4.72
C LEU A 222 2.52 -30.38 -4.76
N THR A 223 1.91 -30.91 -3.70
CA THR A 223 1.47 -32.32 -3.68
C THR A 223 0.22 -32.61 -4.51
N ASN A 224 -0.60 -31.60 -4.83
CA ASN A 224 -1.87 -31.79 -5.53
C ASN A 224 -1.75 -31.78 -7.07
N SER A 225 -0.52 -31.64 -7.60
CA SER A 225 -0.24 -31.55 -9.04
C SER A 225 0.35 -32.83 -9.67
N GLN A 226 0.30 -33.98 -8.99
CA GLN A 226 0.85 -35.25 -9.51
C GLN A 226 -0.08 -36.48 -9.40
N SER A 227 -1.37 -36.31 -9.74
CA SER A 227 -2.21 -37.44 -10.14
C SER A 227 -3.35 -37.01 -11.07
N ASN A 228 -3.17 -37.21 -12.38
CA ASN A 228 -4.16 -37.72 -13.34
C ASN A 228 -3.72 -37.39 -14.78
N THR A 229 -3.27 -38.42 -15.51
CA THR A 229 -3.13 -38.36 -16.98
C THR A 229 -3.31 -39.76 -17.55
N GLU A 230 -4.56 -40.13 -17.83
CA GLU A 230 -4.91 -41.27 -18.68
C GLU A 230 -5.75 -40.76 -19.85
N ASP A 231 -5.34 -41.16 -21.06
CA ASP A 231 -6.04 -41.11 -22.36
C ASP A 231 -6.47 -39.72 -22.91
N THR A 232 -6.59 -39.50 -24.24
CA THR A 232 -6.75 -40.46 -25.35
C THR A 232 -6.00 -40.04 -26.64
N GLU A 233 -5.38 -41.03 -27.29
CA GLU A 233 -5.02 -41.22 -28.72
C GLU A 233 -4.95 -40.05 -29.74
N THR A 234 -3.91 -40.10 -30.60
CA THR A 234 -4.09 -40.14 -32.07
C THR A 234 -2.96 -40.96 -32.71
N GLU A 235 -3.25 -41.73 -33.77
CA GLU A 235 -2.33 -42.70 -34.38
C GLU A 235 -1.27 -42.09 -35.33
N SER A 236 -0.09 -42.72 -35.47
CA SER A 236 0.33 -43.33 -36.75
C SER A 236 1.69 -44.08 -36.74
N SER A 237 1.69 -45.26 -37.37
CA SER A 237 2.78 -45.89 -38.16
C SER A 237 4.07 -46.44 -37.52
N GLU A 238 4.02 -47.76 -37.26
CA GLU A 238 5.02 -48.80 -37.65
C GLU A 238 6.45 -48.90 -37.07
N LYS A 239 6.70 -50.05 -36.41
CA LYS A 239 7.94 -50.89 -36.39
C LYS A 239 9.19 -50.32 -35.65
N ASP A 240 10.07 -51.15 -35.09
CA ASP A 240 10.28 -52.61 -35.25
C ASP A 240 10.67 -53.34 -33.93
N GLN A 241 10.96 -54.64 -34.02
CA GLN A 241 11.17 -55.58 -32.90
C GLN A 241 12.55 -55.48 -32.20
N ASN A 242 12.65 -55.91 -30.92
CA ASN A 242 13.21 -57.24 -30.55
C ASN A 242 13.87 -57.37 -29.12
N ALA A 243 13.15 -58.03 -28.19
CA ALA A 243 13.58 -58.96 -27.11
C ALA A 243 14.72 -58.71 -26.08
N LYS A 244 14.56 -59.42 -24.94
CA LYS A 244 15.54 -59.80 -23.87
C LYS A 244 16.00 -58.68 -22.91
N ASP A 245 16.35 -58.88 -21.64
CA ASP A 245 16.45 -59.94 -20.59
C ASP A 245 17.27 -59.20 -19.48
N SER A 246 17.06 -59.23 -18.16
CA SER A 246 16.72 -60.34 -17.27
C SER A 246 16.11 -59.89 -15.93
N SER A 247 15.44 -60.83 -15.26
CA SER A 247 15.54 -61.25 -13.84
C SER A 247 16.61 -60.58 -12.93
N ASN A 248 16.51 -60.54 -11.58
CA ASN A 248 15.64 -61.27 -10.63
C ASN A 248 15.62 -60.66 -9.20
N ASN A 249 14.89 -61.30 -8.27
CA ASN A 249 14.77 -61.06 -6.81
C ASN A 249 13.98 -59.78 -6.42
N THR A 250 12.86 -59.78 -5.69
CA THR A 250 12.16 -60.79 -4.85
C THR A 250 12.75 -61.04 -3.46
N ASN A 251 12.21 -60.37 -2.43
CA ASN A 251 11.66 -60.94 -1.17
C ASN A 251 11.31 -59.79 -0.17
N ASN A 252 10.32 -59.81 0.73
CA ASN A 252 8.98 -60.43 0.88
C ASN A 252 8.65 -60.56 2.40
N ALA A 253 7.89 -59.61 2.96
CA ALA A 253 7.11 -59.73 4.21
C ALA A 253 6.19 -58.48 4.34
N LYS A 254 4.85 -58.46 4.47
CA LYS A 254 3.74 -59.43 4.68
C LYS A 254 3.15 -59.50 6.11
N SER A 255 2.15 -58.64 6.40
CA SER A 255 0.91 -58.88 7.19
C SER A 255 0.05 -57.59 7.13
N ASN A 256 -1.28 -57.51 6.91
CA ASN A 256 -2.44 -58.43 7.06
C ASN A 256 -2.94 -58.55 8.53
N SER A 257 -4.23 -58.44 8.93
CA SER A 257 -5.50 -58.15 8.23
C SER A 257 -6.63 -57.76 9.24
N GLY A 258 -7.80 -57.32 8.73
CA GLY A 258 -9.10 -57.23 9.46
C GLY A 258 -9.53 -55.80 9.80
N THR A 259 -10.77 -55.29 9.60
CA THR A 259 -12.16 -55.80 9.81
C THR A 259 -12.52 -55.99 11.29
N ASP A 260 -13.69 -55.55 11.79
CA ASP A 260 -15.00 -55.37 11.11
C ASP A 260 -15.90 -54.23 11.69
N THR A 261 -17.04 -54.00 11.03
CA THR A 261 -18.32 -53.31 11.36
C THR A 261 -18.71 -53.10 12.85
N THR A 262 -19.64 -52.22 13.28
CA THR A 262 -20.67 -51.27 12.72
C THR A 262 -21.09 -50.30 13.87
N SER A 263 -21.90 -49.21 13.76
CA SER A 263 -22.33 -48.23 12.73
C SER A 263 -23.31 -47.21 13.38
N GLY A 264 -23.53 -45.98 12.86
CA GLY A 264 -24.59 -45.10 13.39
C GLY A 264 -24.79 -43.72 12.75
N THR A 265 -25.93 -43.55 12.05
CA THR A 265 -26.74 -42.30 11.92
C THR A 265 -26.22 -41.10 11.09
N SER A 266 -26.81 -40.94 9.89
CA SER A 266 -27.20 -39.70 9.14
C SER A 266 -26.45 -38.36 9.37
N ASN A 267 -26.11 -37.59 8.32
CA ASN A 267 -27.11 -36.94 7.47
C ASN A 267 -26.59 -36.45 6.10
N ASN A 268 -27.54 -36.04 5.25
CA ASN A 268 -27.32 -35.49 3.92
C ASN A 268 -27.38 -33.95 3.94
N SER A 269 -26.40 -33.22 3.40
CA SER A 269 -26.58 -31.82 2.96
C SER A 269 -25.45 -31.31 2.07
N SER A 270 -25.83 -30.58 1.03
CA SER A 270 -25.03 -29.69 0.18
C SER A 270 -23.80 -29.04 0.84
N SER A 271 -22.62 -29.23 0.26
CA SER A 271 -21.41 -28.46 0.56
C SER A 271 -21.55 -27.03 0.01
N PHE A 272 -21.51 -26.04 0.90
CA PHE A 272 -21.29 -24.63 0.54
C PHE A 272 -19.82 -24.39 0.23
N ASP A 273 -19.52 -23.55 -0.76
CA ASP A 273 -18.19 -22.95 -0.90
C ASP A 273 -17.94 -21.94 0.24
N SER A 274 -16.68 -21.88 0.72
CA SER A 274 -16.27 -21.03 1.83
C SER A 274 -15.21 -20.02 1.37
N PRO A 275 -15.38 -18.70 1.61
CA PRO A 275 -14.55 -17.66 1.02
C PRO A 275 -13.23 -17.41 1.78
N PHE A 276 -12.51 -18.48 2.14
CA PHE A 276 -11.26 -18.40 2.89
C PHE A 276 -10.13 -19.18 2.22
N SER A 277 -9.41 -18.48 1.33
CA SER A 277 -8.22 -18.97 0.64
C SER A 277 -7.20 -17.83 0.42
N GLU A 278 -6.87 -17.10 1.49
CA GLU A 278 -5.77 -16.13 1.48
C GLU A 278 -5.17 -16.03 2.89
N ALA A 279 -4.07 -16.76 3.10
CA ALA A 279 -3.11 -16.44 4.15
C ALA A 279 -2.14 -15.38 3.62
N MET A 280 -1.52 -14.60 4.51
CA MET A 280 -0.55 -13.56 4.11
C MET A 280 0.55 -14.15 3.22
N SER A 281 0.91 -13.43 2.16
CA SER A 281 1.99 -13.86 1.29
C SER A 281 3.34 -13.84 2.03
N GLU A 282 4.23 -14.77 1.67
CA GLU A 282 5.60 -14.78 2.22
C GLU A 282 6.33 -13.46 1.92
N THR A 283 5.97 -12.79 0.82
CA THR A 283 6.46 -11.46 0.41
C THR A 283 6.02 -10.35 1.36
N GLU A 284 4.74 -10.29 1.76
CA GLU A 284 4.28 -9.31 2.76
C GLU A 284 4.99 -9.51 4.11
N VAL A 285 5.11 -10.77 4.56
CA VAL A 285 5.80 -11.10 5.81
C VAL A 285 7.29 -10.72 5.71
N LYS A 286 7.95 -11.00 4.58
CA LYS A 286 9.33 -10.56 4.30
C LYS A 286 9.47 -9.05 4.25
N GLN A 287 8.53 -8.30 3.68
CA GLN A 287 8.59 -6.83 3.63
C GLN A 287 8.45 -6.22 5.04
N ILE A 288 7.48 -6.71 5.83
CA ILE A 288 7.30 -6.29 7.23
C ILE A 288 8.56 -6.58 8.07
N ILE A 289 9.25 -7.70 7.80
CA ILE A 289 10.52 -8.06 8.48
C ILE A 289 11.71 -7.26 7.95
N ALA A 290 11.81 -6.99 6.64
CA ALA A 290 12.89 -6.19 6.05
C ALA A 290 12.87 -4.75 6.59
N ASP A 291 11.69 -4.15 6.65
CA ASP A 291 11.45 -2.82 7.23
C ASP A 291 11.74 -2.76 8.75
N HIS A 292 11.73 -3.92 9.43
CA HIS A 292 12.01 -4.07 10.86
C HIS A 292 13.51 -4.27 11.16
N VAL A 293 14.28 -4.87 10.25
CA VAL A 293 15.75 -5.04 10.39
C VAL A 293 16.51 -3.71 10.24
N ALA A 294 15.88 -2.67 9.66
CA ALA A 294 16.42 -1.33 9.53
C ALA A 294 16.47 -0.52 10.85
N LYS A 295 17.25 -0.97 11.84
CA LYS A 295 17.62 -0.21 13.06
C LYS A 295 19.14 -0.15 13.25
N ASN A 296 19.76 1.01 12.95
CA ASN A 296 20.81 1.69 13.74
C ASN A 296 21.46 2.87 12.96
N SER A 297 20.66 3.86 12.56
CA SER A 297 21.18 5.10 11.96
C SER A 297 20.43 6.33 12.46
N VAL A 298 20.53 6.60 13.77
CA VAL A 298 20.23 7.92 14.33
C VAL A 298 21.45 8.83 14.11
N ASP A 299 21.79 9.04 12.83
CA ASP A 299 22.76 10.05 12.38
C ASP A 299 22.74 10.23 10.84
N GLN A 300 21.55 10.40 10.25
CA GLN A 300 21.37 11.15 8.99
C GLN A 300 20.00 11.83 8.95
N LEU A 301 19.95 13.08 9.43
CA LEU A 301 19.27 14.10 8.61
C LEU A 301 20.20 14.39 7.41
N THR A 302 19.62 14.76 6.28
CA THR A 302 20.30 14.93 4.97
C THR A 302 20.86 13.65 4.35
N THR A 303 19.97 12.72 4.00
CA THR A 303 19.96 12.16 2.65
C THR A 303 18.63 12.49 1.98
N SER A 304 18.66 12.75 0.67
CA SER A 304 17.46 13.02 -0.13
C SER A 304 16.53 11.81 -0.18
N PRO A 305 15.23 11.98 -0.50
CA PRO A 305 14.42 10.86 -0.98
C PRO A 305 15.14 10.14 -2.13
N VAL A 306 14.85 8.85 -2.32
CA VAL A 306 15.20 8.15 -3.56
C VAL A 306 14.34 8.75 -4.67
N SER A 307 14.87 9.79 -5.32
CA SER A 307 14.24 10.43 -6.46
C SER A 307 14.34 9.48 -7.63
N THR A 308 13.21 8.87 -8.02
CA THR A 308 13.17 8.10 -9.26
C THR A 308 13.59 9.01 -10.40
N LYS A 309 14.66 8.63 -11.10
CA LYS A 309 15.13 9.36 -12.29
C LYS A 309 14.03 9.35 -13.35
N LEU A 310 13.23 8.30 -13.41
CA LEU A 310 12.06 8.17 -14.28
C LEU A 310 10.75 8.61 -13.59
N ALA A 311 9.81 9.17 -14.36
CA ALA A 311 8.46 9.52 -13.91
C ALA A 311 7.43 9.56 -15.05
N TRP A 312 6.17 9.21 -14.74
CA TRP A 312 5.07 9.15 -15.71
C TRP A 312 4.13 10.36 -15.58
N GLY A 313 3.88 11.11 -16.67
CA GLY A 313 2.93 12.24 -16.68
C GLY A 313 1.82 12.10 -17.71
N ARG A 314 0.59 12.43 -17.35
CA ARG A 314 -0.56 12.49 -18.29
C ARG A 314 -0.65 13.85 -19.00
N PHE A 315 -0.85 13.83 -20.32
CA PHE A 315 -1.24 15.00 -21.10
C PHE A 315 -2.52 14.74 -21.91
N SER A 316 -3.60 15.43 -21.53
CA SER A 316 -4.79 15.54 -22.38
C SER A 316 -5.53 16.86 -22.06
N SER A 317 -6.35 17.34 -22.99
CA SER A 317 -7.23 18.49 -22.74
C SER A 317 -8.39 18.18 -21.78
N PHE A 318 -8.45 16.96 -21.24
CA PHE A 318 -9.56 16.40 -20.47
C PHE A 318 -9.14 15.90 -19.07
N GLY A 319 -8.02 16.38 -18.51
CA GLY A 319 -7.51 16.06 -17.17
C GLY A 319 -8.37 16.49 -15.96
N LYS A 320 -9.70 16.56 -16.14
CA LYS A 320 -10.75 16.69 -15.11
C LYS A 320 -11.97 15.80 -15.38
N VAL A 321 -11.95 14.98 -16.44
CA VAL A 321 -13.09 14.18 -16.91
C VAL A 321 -12.93 12.70 -16.53
N TYR A 322 -11.70 12.20 -16.45
CA TYR A 322 -11.42 10.96 -15.72
C TYR A 322 -11.55 11.24 -14.22
N GLN A 323 -12.45 10.50 -13.56
CA GLN A 323 -12.49 10.39 -12.10
C GLN A 323 -11.32 9.51 -11.70
N ASP A 324 -10.39 10.05 -10.90
CA ASP A 324 -9.19 9.32 -10.50
C ASP A 324 -9.58 8.19 -9.54
N THR A 325 -9.09 6.98 -9.78
CA THR A 325 -9.29 5.86 -8.85
C THR A 325 -8.27 5.98 -7.71
N LYS A 326 -8.68 5.61 -6.50
CA LYS A 326 -7.90 5.74 -5.25
C LYS A 326 -6.51 5.07 -5.24
N ASN A 327 -6.14 4.38 -6.32
CA ASN A 327 -5.00 3.49 -6.42
C ASN A 327 -3.87 4.02 -7.32
N ASP A 328 -4.01 5.16 -8.02
CA ASP A 328 -2.99 5.62 -8.98
C ASP A 328 -1.64 5.96 -8.32
N THR A 329 -0.71 4.99 -8.39
CA THR A 329 0.63 5.02 -7.79
C THR A 329 1.61 5.80 -8.65
N LEU A 330 1.61 5.53 -9.95
CA LEU A 330 2.75 5.78 -10.83
C LEU A 330 2.60 7.06 -11.63
N ILE A 331 1.36 7.47 -11.92
CA ILE A 331 1.10 8.47 -12.95
C ILE A 331 0.77 9.80 -12.28
N TYR A 332 1.66 10.76 -12.46
CA TYR A 332 1.46 12.13 -12.03
C TYR A 332 0.27 12.73 -12.80
N GLU A 333 -0.70 13.27 -12.06
CA GLU A 333 -1.92 13.92 -12.56
C GLU A 333 -1.67 14.89 -13.73
N SER A 334 -0.50 15.56 -13.77
CA SER A 334 -0.10 16.38 -14.91
C SER A 334 1.30 16.05 -15.47
N TYR A 335 1.42 16.22 -16.78
CA TYR A 335 2.66 16.29 -17.55
C TYR A 335 3.68 17.28 -16.97
N LEU A 336 3.24 18.37 -16.32
CA LEU A 336 4.14 19.39 -15.76
C LEU A 336 4.84 18.89 -14.48
N ASP A 337 4.12 18.17 -13.61
CA ASP A 337 4.67 17.64 -12.36
C ASP A 337 5.70 16.53 -12.64
N ALA A 338 5.45 15.68 -13.65
CA ALA A 338 6.40 14.66 -14.07
C ALA A 338 7.66 15.27 -14.73
N ALA A 339 7.51 16.38 -15.45
CA ALA A 339 8.61 17.13 -16.06
C ALA A 339 9.42 17.96 -15.04
N GLU A 340 8.91 18.20 -13.83
CA GLU A 340 9.62 19.04 -12.85
C GLU A 340 10.95 18.39 -12.43
N GLY A 341 12.04 19.15 -12.59
CA GLY A 341 13.41 18.67 -12.34
C GLY A 341 13.97 17.72 -13.41
N ARG A 342 13.26 17.47 -14.52
CA ARG A 342 13.61 16.47 -15.55
C ARG A 342 13.88 17.09 -16.93
N GLU A 343 14.26 16.24 -17.90
CA GLU A 343 14.35 16.61 -19.31
C GLU A 343 13.01 17.23 -19.80
N SER A 344 13.09 18.33 -20.55
CA SER A 344 11.90 19.12 -20.93
C SER A 344 11.06 18.50 -22.06
N LEU A 345 11.53 17.41 -22.66
CA LEU A 345 10.81 16.55 -23.59
C LEU A 345 10.80 15.12 -23.01
N PRO A 346 9.70 14.36 -23.19
CA PRO A 346 9.63 13.01 -22.71
C PRO A 346 10.46 12.05 -23.57
N VAL A 347 11.10 11.08 -22.92
CA VAL A 347 11.96 10.05 -23.53
C VAL A 347 11.18 8.83 -24.03
N ALA A 348 9.90 8.74 -23.68
CA ALA A 348 8.93 7.82 -24.26
C ALA A 348 7.54 8.43 -24.14
N ALA A 349 6.63 8.13 -25.07
CA ALA A 349 5.25 8.60 -25.01
C ALA A 349 4.32 7.68 -25.79
N LEU A 350 3.09 7.52 -25.30
CA LEU A 350 2.07 6.69 -25.92
C LEU A 350 0.72 7.41 -25.92
N LEU A 351 -0.02 7.30 -27.03
CA LEU A 351 -1.40 7.78 -27.15
C LEU A 351 -2.35 6.60 -26.90
N GLY A 352 -2.91 6.51 -25.71
CA GLY A 352 -3.99 5.59 -25.37
C GLY A 352 -5.32 6.07 -25.96
N ALA A 353 -6.11 5.14 -26.48
CA ALA A 353 -7.37 5.44 -27.18
C ALA A 353 -8.62 4.94 -26.42
N ALA A 354 -8.51 4.76 -25.10
CA ALA A 354 -9.61 4.32 -24.24
C ALA A 354 -10.87 5.15 -24.48
N ASN A 355 -11.97 4.48 -24.85
CA ASN A 355 -13.27 5.09 -25.15
C ASN A 355 -13.26 6.15 -26.26
N GLY A 356 -12.29 6.09 -27.19
CA GLY A 356 -12.21 6.96 -28.36
C GLY A 356 -11.70 8.38 -28.09
N LEU A 357 -11.15 8.64 -26.90
CA LEU A 357 -10.48 9.89 -26.54
C LEU A 357 -8.96 9.65 -26.41
N PRO A 358 -8.10 10.55 -26.96
CA PRO A 358 -6.66 10.43 -26.81
C PRO A 358 -6.23 10.85 -25.39
N ASN A 359 -6.12 9.87 -24.50
CA ASN A 359 -5.36 10.00 -23.26
C ASN A 359 -3.90 9.73 -23.60
N ALA A 360 -3.00 10.68 -23.36
CA ALA A 360 -1.59 10.48 -23.64
C ALA A 360 -0.75 10.44 -22.36
N THR A 361 0.17 9.48 -22.29
CA THR A 361 1.04 9.25 -21.14
C THR A 361 2.50 9.35 -21.60
N ALA A 362 3.35 9.98 -20.80
CA ALA A 362 4.72 10.35 -21.15
C ALA A 362 5.72 9.95 -20.05
N LEU A 363 6.87 9.41 -20.45
CA LEU A 363 8.03 9.16 -19.58
C LEU A 363 8.95 10.37 -19.57
N PHE A 364 9.24 10.90 -18.40
CA PHE A 364 10.28 11.89 -18.18
C PHE A 364 11.47 11.23 -17.50
N ARG A 365 12.67 11.74 -17.81
CA ARG A 365 13.93 11.30 -17.19
C ARG A 365 14.69 12.50 -16.63
N SER A 366 15.27 12.36 -15.44
CA SER A 366 16.19 13.34 -14.85
C SER A 366 17.42 13.58 -15.74
N GLY A 367 17.91 14.82 -15.75
CA GLY A 367 19.15 15.14 -16.48
C GLY A 367 20.35 14.30 -16.02
N SER A 368 21.23 13.97 -16.96
CA SER A 368 22.45 13.19 -16.72
C SER A 368 23.68 13.96 -17.22
N ASP A 369 24.83 13.71 -16.60
CA ASP A 369 26.15 14.16 -17.09
C ASP A 369 26.59 13.41 -18.37
N ARG A 370 25.88 12.34 -18.74
CA ARG A 370 26.12 11.53 -19.94
C ARG A 370 25.31 12.06 -21.13
N SER A 371 25.88 11.93 -22.33
CA SER A 371 25.17 12.15 -23.60
C SER A 371 24.68 10.85 -24.26
N SER A 372 25.02 9.68 -23.72
CA SER A 372 24.53 8.38 -24.19
C SER A 372 24.67 7.27 -23.12
N ILE A 373 23.93 6.17 -23.32
CA ILE A 373 24.02 4.94 -22.51
C ILE A 373 25.45 4.41 -22.39
N ASP A 374 25.73 3.65 -21.33
CA ASP A 374 27.00 2.96 -21.18
C ASP A 374 26.98 1.53 -21.76
N TYR A 375 27.49 1.39 -22.98
CA TYR A 375 27.63 0.10 -23.67
C TYR A 375 28.54 -0.91 -22.93
N SER A 376 29.26 -0.51 -21.87
CA SER A 376 30.10 -1.42 -21.07
C SER A 376 29.37 -2.09 -19.90
N LEU A 377 28.10 -1.74 -19.62
CA LEU A 377 27.28 -2.36 -18.56
C LEU A 377 27.00 -3.86 -18.80
N GLY A 378 27.05 -4.33 -20.05
CA GLY A 378 26.71 -5.71 -20.40
C GLY A 378 25.21 -5.94 -20.35
N ASN A 379 24.79 -7.07 -19.77
CA ASN A 379 23.40 -7.43 -19.55
C ASN A 379 22.99 -7.06 -18.13
N VAL A 380 22.00 -6.16 -18.01
CA VAL A 380 21.37 -5.78 -16.74
C VAL A 380 19.96 -6.35 -16.73
N ASP A 381 19.66 -7.16 -15.71
CA ASP A 381 18.32 -7.63 -15.40
C ASP A 381 17.77 -6.75 -14.27
N PHE A 382 16.57 -6.18 -14.45
CA PHE A 382 15.96 -5.23 -13.52
C PHE A 382 14.80 -5.88 -12.75
N ASP A 383 14.64 -5.53 -11.48
CA ASP A 383 13.45 -5.89 -10.71
C ASP A 383 12.32 -4.90 -10.99
N LEU A 384 11.09 -5.38 -11.10
CA LEU A 384 9.91 -4.50 -11.10
C LEU A 384 9.78 -3.86 -9.71
N LYS A 385 9.86 -2.53 -9.62
CA LYS A 385 9.69 -1.80 -8.34
C LYS A 385 8.30 -1.19 -8.20
N ALA A 386 7.67 -0.81 -9.31
CA ALA A 386 6.28 -0.35 -9.31
C ALA A 386 5.62 -0.58 -10.68
N SER A 387 4.31 -0.81 -10.67
CA SER A 387 3.47 -0.96 -11.85
C SER A 387 2.07 -0.44 -11.59
N GLN A 388 1.39 0.01 -12.65
CA GLN A 388 -0.05 0.19 -12.70
C GLN A 388 -0.52 -0.41 -14.03
N VAL A 389 -1.56 -1.25 -14.00
CA VAL A 389 -2.13 -1.87 -15.21
C VAL A 389 -3.65 -1.86 -15.08
N ASN A 390 -4.35 -1.37 -16.10
CA ASN A 390 -5.80 -1.25 -16.13
C ASN A 390 -6.38 -1.90 -17.39
N LEU A 391 -7.44 -2.68 -17.23
CA LEU A 391 -8.30 -3.19 -18.30
C LEU A 391 -9.49 -2.23 -18.48
N TYR A 392 -9.58 -1.61 -19.65
CA TYR A 392 -10.70 -0.77 -20.09
C TYR A 392 -11.67 -1.59 -20.93
N MET A 393 -12.89 -1.76 -20.44
CA MET A 393 -13.93 -2.61 -21.05
C MET A 393 -14.77 -1.81 -22.06
N PRO A 394 -15.35 -2.44 -23.11
CA PRO A 394 -16.13 -1.75 -24.15
C PRO A 394 -17.42 -1.05 -23.67
N ASP A 395 -17.89 -1.33 -22.44
CA ASP A 395 -19.02 -0.66 -21.80
C ASP A 395 -18.62 0.58 -20.97
N GLY A 396 -17.32 0.86 -20.87
CA GLY A 396 -16.75 1.93 -20.04
C GLY A 396 -16.29 1.47 -18.65
N GLY A 397 -16.40 0.17 -18.32
CA GLY A 397 -15.80 -0.40 -17.11
C GLY A 397 -14.28 -0.29 -17.08
N VAL A 398 -13.72 -0.18 -15.88
CA VAL A 398 -12.26 -0.18 -15.65
C VAL A 398 -11.94 -1.11 -14.47
N GLU A 399 -10.99 -2.01 -14.66
CA GLU A 399 -10.51 -2.96 -13.65
C GLU A 399 -8.98 -2.93 -13.58
N GLU A 400 -8.43 -2.81 -12.38
CA GLU A 400 -6.98 -2.88 -12.15
C GLU A 400 -6.50 -4.34 -12.24
N MET A 401 -5.35 -4.58 -12.87
CA MET A 401 -4.80 -5.93 -13.10
C MET A 401 -3.51 -6.17 -12.31
N ASP A 402 -3.45 -7.28 -11.59
CA ASP A 402 -2.24 -7.72 -10.89
C ASP A 402 -1.17 -8.23 -11.86
N ILE A 403 0.10 -7.96 -11.55
CA ILE A 403 1.23 -8.59 -12.23
C ILE A 403 1.70 -9.79 -11.40
N THR A 404 1.49 -11.00 -11.91
CA THR A 404 1.77 -12.26 -11.18
C THR A 404 3.10 -12.93 -11.54
N ASP A 405 3.77 -12.44 -12.58
CA ASP A 405 5.10 -12.84 -13.06
C ASP A 405 5.63 -11.72 -13.97
N SER A 406 6.92 -11.40 -13.89
CA SER A 406 7.51 -10.21 -14.52
C SER A 406 9.02 -10.31 -14.70
N PHE A 407 9.54 -9.89 -15.85
CA PHE A 407 10.98 -9.67 -16.05
C PHE A 407 11.26 -8.52 -17.01
N LEU A 408 12.39 -7.84 -16.84
CA LEU A 408 12.99 -6.92 -17.81
C LEU A 408 14.50 -7.15 -17.84
N SER A 409 15.05 -7.31 -19.04
CA SER A 409 16.46 -7.56 -19.29
C SER A 409 16.93 -6.66 -20.43
N VAL A 410 18.04 -5.94 -20.23
CA VAL A 410 18.63 -5.02 -21.21
C VAL A 410 20.11 -5.36 -21.39
N ASP A 411 20.47 -5.79 -22.59
CA ASP A 411 21.85 -5.94 -23.02
C ASP A 411 22.32 -4.64 -23.67
N PHE A 412 22.91 -3.78 -22.86
CA PHE A 412 23.48 -2.50 -23.28
C PHE A 412 24.66 -2.68 -24.24
N THR A 413 25.38 -3.80 -24.19
CA THR A 413 26.50 -4.08 -25.12
C THR A 413 26.01 -4.48 -26.51
N LYS A 414 24.90 -5.23 -26.62
CA LYS A 414 24.27 -5.60 -27.90
C LYS A 414 23.28 -4.55 -28.41
N GLY A 415 22.82 -3.63 -27.56
CA GLY A 415 21.77 -2.67 -27.88
C GLY A 415 20.39 -3.32 -28.02
N SER A 416 20.06 -4.28 -27.15
CA SER A 416 18.81 -5.05 -27.19
C SER A 416 18.15 -5.24 -25.83
N PHE A 417 16.81 -5.35 -25.79
CA PHE A 417 16.05 -5.67 -24.57
C PHE A 417 15.05 -6.81 -24.78
N ASN A 418 14.61 -7.40 -23.67
CA ASN A 418 13.52 -8.38 -23.60
C ASN A 418 12.74 -8.21 -22.29
N THR A 419 11.41 -8.26 -22.35
CA THR A 419 10.53 -8.14 -21.17
C THR A 419 9.24 -8.94 -21.35
N GLY A 420 8.69 -9.40 -20.24
CA GLY A 420 7.39 -10.07 -20.20
C GLY A 420 6.69 -9.89 -18.87
N LEU A 421 5.36 -9.90 -18.91
CA LEU A 421 4.45 -9.77 -17.78
C LEU A 421 3.33 -10.82 -17.90
N THR A 422 2.96 -11.48 -16.80
CA THR A 422 1.73 -12.29 -16.72
C THR A 422 0.69 -11.56 -15.86
N LEU A 423 -0.25 -10.92 -16.53
CA LEU A 423 -1.31 -10.11 -15.95
C LEU A 423 -2.48 -10.99 -15.50
N ASN A 424 -3.13 -10.62 -14.40
CA ASN A 424 -4.26 -11.33 -13.80
C ASN A 424 -5.39 -10.34 -13.46
N SER A 425 -6.64 -10.80 -13.55
CA SER A 425 -7.83 -10.00 -13.24
C SER A 425 -8.96 -10.94 -12.82
N LEU A 426 -10.05 -10.40 -12.24
CA LEU A 426 -11.19 -11.19 -11.77
C LEU A 426 -12.09 -11.69 -12.92
N ILE A 427 -12.08 -11.01 -14.07
CA ILE A 427 -12.93 -11.34 -15.23
C ILE A 427 -12.17 -11.94 -16.43
N THR A 428 -10.83 -11.96 -16.39
CA THR A 428 -9.99 -12.43 -17.52
C THR A 428 -9.14 -13.63 -17.16
N SER A 429 -8.89 -14.52 -18.14
CA SER A 429 -7.84 -15.54 -18.03
C SER A 429 -6.47 -14.88 -18.15
N LYS A 430 -5.45 -15.41 -17.45
CA LYS A 430 -4.12 -14.79 -17.31
C LYS A 430 -3.54 -14.31 -18.66
N VAL A 431 -3.40 -13.00 -18.81
CA VAL A 431 -2.98 -12.37 -20.06
C VAL A 431 -1.47 -12.17 -20.06
N LYS A 432 -0.76 -12.83 -20.97
CA LYS A 432 0.67 -12.56 -21.18
C LYS A 432 0.91 -11.36 -22.09
N PHE A 433 1.71 -10.42 -21.63
CA PHE A 433 2.39 -9.40 -22.44
C PHE A 433 3.86 -9.81 -22.58
N ASN A 434 4.43 -9.69 -23.78
CA ASN A 434 5.85 -9.91 -24.03
C ASN A 434 6.31 -8.95 -25.12
N MET A 435 7.51 -8.38 -24.96
CA MET A 435 8.15 -7.53 -25.95
C MET A 435 9.67 -7.70 -25.92
N SER A 436 10.27 -7.76 -27.10
CA SER A 436 11.72 -7.69 -27.29
C SER A 436 12.04 -6.69 -28.41
N GLY A 437 13.25 -6.14 -28.40
CA GLY A 437 13.59 -5.06 -29.32
C GLY A 437 14.99 -4.49 -29.12
N SER A 438 15.21 -3.27 -29.61
CA SER A 438 16.48 -2.57 -29.52
C SER A 438 16.44 -1.40 -28.53
N ILE A 439 17.59 -1.05 -27.97
CA ILE A 439 17.80 0.20 -27.22
C ILE A 439 18.75 1.11 -28.02
N ASN A 440 18.43 2.41 -28.13
CA ASN A 440 19.28 3.37 -28.85
C ASN A 440 20.31 4.05 -27.92
N SER A 441 21.15 4.93 -28.48
CA SER A 441 22.15 5.70 -27.73
C SER A 441 21.57 6.55 -26.59
N ASN A 442 20.31 6.97 -26.71
CA ASN A 442 19.61 7.83 -25.77
C ASN A 442 18.87 7.03 -24.69
N GLY A 443 18.99 5.70 -24.68
CA GLY A 443 18.28 4.81 -23.76
C GLY A 443 16.84 4.49 -24.14
N GLU A 444 16.35 4.95 -25.30
CA GLU A 444 14.97 4.73 -25.75
C GLU A 444 14.80 3.28 -26.26
N LEU A 445 13.73 2.60 -25.84
CA LEU A 445 13.43 1.19 -26.11
C LEU A 445 12.43 1.04 -27.26
N PHE A 446 12.86 0.46 -28.38
CA PHE A 446 12.06 0.28 -29.59
C PHE A 446 11.62 -1.17 -29.80
N PRO A 447 10.31 -1.47 -29.91
CA PRO A 447 9.83 -2.83 -30.11
C PRO A 447 10.30 -3.43 -31.44
N GLY A 448 10.83 -4.66 -31.41
CA GLY A 448 11.35 -5.36 -32.60
C GLY A 448 10.27 -5.86 -33.57
N SER A 449 8.99 -5.75 -33.18
CA SER A 449 7.83 -5.99 -34.04
C SER A 449 6.74 -4.97 -33.73
N SER A 450 6.19 -4.33 -34.76
CA SER A 450 4.96 -3.53 -34.64
C SER A 450 3.72 -4.39 -34.85
N ASP A 451 2.68 -4.10 -34.07
CA ASP A 451 1.39 -4.80 -34.04
C ASP A 451 0.32 -3.73 -33.81
N SER A 452 -0.81 -3.79 -34.51
CA SER A 452 -1.91 -2.83 -34.28
C SER A 452 -2.64 -3.06 -32.97
N THR A 453 -2.56 -4.28 -32.41
CA THR A 453 -3.20 -4.67 -31.14
C THR A 453 -2.30 -4.45 -29.93
N ARG A 454 -1.02 -4.10 -30.13
CA ARG A 454 -0.03 -3.90 -29.06
C ARG A 454 0.94 -2.77 -29.39
N HIS A 455 1.07 -1.79 -28.52
CA HIS A 455 2.21 -0.87 -28.55
C HIS A 455 3.02 -0.95 -27.26
N PHE A 456 4.25 -0.45 -27.37
CA PHE A 456 5.25 -0.42 -26.32
C PHE A 456 6.09 0.86 -26.53
N SER A 457 6.34 1.61 -25.46
CA SER A 457 7.17 2.82 -25.50
C SER A 457 7.83 3.00 -24.14
N GLY A 458 9.16 3.01 -24.09
CA GLY A 458 9.90 3.08 -22.82
C GLY A 458 11.33 3.57 -23.00
N ALA A 459 12.01 3.78 -21.88
CA ALA A 459 13.42 4.18 -21.85
C ALA A 459 14.13 3.69 -20.58
N THR A 460 15.46 3.72 -20.62
CA THR A 460 16.34 3.60 -19.45
C THR A 460 16.92 4.94 -19.04
N THR A 461 17.52 5.00 -17.86
CA THR A 461 18.52 6.02 -17.53
C THR A 461 19.77 5.81 -18.39
N LEU A 462 20.59 6.85 -18.57
CA LEU A 462 21.85 6.72 -19.32
C LEU A 462 22.94 6.00 -18.50
N GLU A 463 22.75 5.89 -17.19
CA GLU A 463 23.55 5.09 -16.28
C GLU A 463 23.11 3.61 -16.23
N GLY A 464 21.93 3.28 -16.78
CA GLY A 464 21.36 1.93 -16.79
C GLY A 464 20.90 1.40 -15.43
N ASP A 465 20.57 2.31 -14.50
CA ASP A 465 20.15 2.01 -13.12
C ASP A 465 18.64 2.20 -12.85
N GLU A 466 17.88 2.73 -13.82
CA GLU A 466 16.41 2.59 -13.85
C GLU A 466 15.94 2.34 -15.29
N ALA A 467 14.80 1.67 -15.42
CA ALA A 467 14.09 1.50 -16.68
C ALA A 467 12.57 1.62 -16.47
N GLY A 468 11.84 2.01 -17.52
CA GLY A 468 10.39 2.14 -17.46
C GLY A 468 9.77 2.08 -18.85
N TYR A 469 8.60 1.44 -18.96
CA TYR A 469 7.83 1.42 -20.20
C TYR A 469 6.32 1.52 -19.97
N LEU A 470 5.67 2.16 -20.95
CA LEU A 470 4.24 2.05 -21.24
C LEU A 470 4.01 0.89 -22.20
N PHE A 471 2.88 0.22 -22.04
CA PHE A 471 2.36 -0.72 -23.01
C PHE A 471 0.85 -0.61 -23.13
N TYR A 472 0.32 -1.08 -24.27
CA TYR A 472 -1.07 -1.50 -24.33
C TYR A 472 -1.20 -2.86 -25.00
N LYS A 473 -2.31 -3.54 -24.75
CA LYS A 473 -2.72 -4.77 -25.44
C LYS A 473 -4.24 -4.86 -25.55
N GLU A 474 -4.73 -4.97 -26.77
CA GLU A 474 -6.12 -5.33 -27.05
C GLU A 474 -6.36 -6.83 -26.78
N ILE A 475 -7.49 -7.15 -26.14
CA ILE A 475 -7.99 -8.50 -25.86
C ILE A 475 -9.51 -8.54 -26.07
N GLU A 476 -10.11 -9.74 -26.09
CA GLU A 476 -11.57 -9.91 -26.27
C GLU A 476 -12.42 -9.15 -25.22
N ALA A 477 -11.91 -9.01 -23.99
CA ALA A 477 -12.59 -8.28 -22.91
C ALA A 477 -12.38 -6.75 -22.93
N GLY A 478 -11.55 -6.21 -23.83
CA GLY A 478 -11.24 -4.77 -23.87
C GLY A 478 -9.78 -4.43 -24.14
N MET A 479 -9.36 -3.22 -23.77
CA MET A 479 -7.99 -2.72 -23.94
C MET A 479 -7.26 -2.69 -22.60
N ILE A 480 -6.14 -3.39 -22.48
CA ILE A 480 -5.20 -3.24 -21.37
C ILE A 480 -4.28 -2.06 -21.66
N GLU A 481 -4.10 -1.14 -20.71
CA GLU A 481 -3.02 -0.13 -20.68
C GLU A 481 -2.18 -0.36 -19.41
N GLY A 482 -0.88 -0.12 -19.44
CA GLY A 482 -0.06 -0.19 -18.23
C GLY A 482 1.25 0.59 -18.31
N ALA A 483 1.70 1.02 -17.13
CA ALA A 483 2.96 1.72 -16.89
C ALA A 483 3.81 0.95 -15.87
N THR A 484 5.14 1.00 -16.01
CA THR A 484 6.09 0.25 -15.17
C THR A 484 7.32 1.08 -14.82
N ILE A 485 7.93 0.80 -13.66
CA ILE A 485 9.23 1.32 -13.21
C ILE A 485 10.05 0.16 -12.61
N TRP A 486 11.30 0.06 -13.05
CA TRP A 486 12.22 -1.03 -12.74
C TRP A 486 13.58 -0.47 -12.30
N HIS A 487 14.24 -1.12 -11.34
CA HIS A 487 15.57 -0.77 -10.80
C HIS A 487 16.36 -2.05 -10.51
#